data_AF-A0A4W3HR99-F1
#
_entry.id   AF-A0A4W3HR99-F1
#
_cell.length_a   1.000
_cell.length_b   1.000
_cell.length_c   1.000
_cell.angle_alpha   90.00
_cell.angle_beta   90.00
_cell.angle_gamma   90.00
#
_symmetry.space_group_name_H-M   'P 1'
#
loop_
_entity.id
_entity.type
_entity.pdbx_description
1 polymer ?
#
loop_
_entity_poly.entity_id
_entity_poly.type
_entity_poly.pdbx_seq_one_letter_code
_entity_poly.pdbx_strand_id
1 'polypeptide(L)'
;MAVRGVGRCPMVFLLALALDVVGLTVLFIGVFADVRMAGRALGDCLIYSGAIGIFLSLVAWLFWFTGNIQVSLEQLEKDALATRQTRHCHGPQTLTHIHYLHVFFAG
;
A
#
# COMPACT_ATOMS: atom_id res chain seq x y z
N MET A 1 -22.34 -6.80 3.27
CA MET A 1 -21.25 -5.94 3.79
C MET A 1 -20.24 -5.80 2.65
N ALA A 2 -20.38 -4.75 1.85
CA ALA A 2 -19.59 -4.61 0.63
C ALA A 2 -18.19 -4.10 1.03
N VAL A 3 -17.20 -5.00 1.05
CA VAL A 3 -15.80 -4.61 1.21
C VAL A 3 -15.33 -4.02 -0.13
N ARG A 4 -15.81 -2.80 -0.42
CA ARG A 4 -15.37 -1.99 -1.56
C ARG A 4 -14.11 -1.26 -1.11
N GLY A 5 -12.93 -1.81 -1.37
CA GLY A 5 -11.68 -1.05 -1.20
C GLY A 5 -10.44 -1.81 -0.73
N VAL A 6 -10.54 -3.11 -0.46
CA VAL A 6 -9.35 -3.95 -0.28
C VAL A 6 -9.11 -4.59 -1.64
N GLY A 7 -7.92 -4.41 -2.23
CA GLY A 7 -7.57 -4.73 -3.62
C GLY A 7 -7.98 -6.13 -4.12
N ARG A 8 -7.68 -6.43 -5.39
CA ARG A 8 -8.19 -7.57 -6.18
C ARG A 8 -8.21 -8.99 -5.53
N CYS A 9 -7.64 -9.21 -4.32
CA CYS A 9 -7.69 -10.50 -3.62
C CYS A 9 -7.73 -10.39 -2.07
N PRO A 10 -8.85 -10.03 -1.42
CA PRO A 10 -8.93 -9.86 0.04
C PRO A 10 -8.51 -11.11 0.83
N MET A 11 -8.53 -12.29 0.21
CA MET A 11 -8.03 -13.52 0.79
C MET A 11 -6.52 -13.51 1.05
N VAL A 12 -5.73 -12.91 0.14
CA VAL A 12 -4.25 -12.80 0.28
C VAL A 12 -3.91 -11.83 1.40
N PHE A 13 -4.66 -10.73 1.51
CA PHE A 13 -4.54 -9.80 2.63
C PHE A 13 -4.84 -10.46 3.97
N LEU A 14 -5.95 -11.21 4.04
CA LEU A 14 -6.38 -11.88 5.26
C LEU A 14 -5.37 -12.98 5.68
N LEU A 15 -4.81 -13.70 4.70
CA LEU A 15 -3.75 -14.68 4.93
C LEU A 15 -2.46 -14.01 5.46
N ALA A 16 -2.06 -12.88 4.88
CA ALA A 16 -0.89 -12.13 5.34
C ALA A 16 -1.06 -11.64 6.78
N LEU A 17 -2.25 -11.08 7.09
CA LEU A 17 -2.57 -10.62 8.45
C LEU A 17 -2.65 -11.78 9.46
N ALA A 18 -3.26 -12.91 9.08
CA ALA A 18 -3.35 -14.08 9.94
C ALA A 18 -1.95 -14.67 10.24
N LEU A 19 -1.09 -14.79 9.23
CA LEU A 19 0.30 -15.23 9.39
C LEU A 19 1.11 -14.27 10.26
N ASP A 20 0.90 -12.96 10.12
CA ASP A 20 1.57 -11.95 10.94
C ASP A 20 1.20 -12.08 12.42
N VAL A 21 -0.09 -12.13 12.74
CA VAL A 21 -0.59 -12.28 14.12
C VAL A 21 -0.09 -13.60 14.71
N VAL A 22 -0.20 -14.72 13.98
CA VAL A 22 0.28 -16.02 14.46
C VAL A 22 1.81 -16.00 14.65
N GLY A 23 2.57 -15.48 13.68
CA GLY A 23 4.03 -15.41 13.72
C GLY A 23 4.55 -14.56 14.86
N LEU A 24 3.97 -13.36 15.08
CA LEU A 24 4.27 -12.50 16.21
C LEU A 24 3.93 -13.18 17.54
N THR A 25 2.74 -13.79 17.65
CA THR A 25 2.32 -14.46 18.89
C THR A 25 3.26 -15.61 19.24
N VAL A 26 3.62 -16.45 18.27
CA VAL A 26 4.56 -17.56 18.45
C VAL A 26 5.97 -17.05 18.80
N LEU A 27 6.45 -15.98 18.15
CA LEU A 27 7.75 -15.40 18.45
C LEU A 27 7.79 -14.79 19.85
N PHE A 28 6.74 -14.06 20.26
CA PHE A 28 6.61 -13.52 21.62
C PHE A 28 6.58 -14.65 22.65
N ILE A 29 5.79 -15.70 22.42
CA ILE A 29 5.78 -16.87 23.30
C ILE A 29 7.17 -17.51 23.35
N GLY A 30 7.85 -17.67 22.22
CA GLY A 30 9.22 -18.22 22.15
C GLY A 30 10.21 -17.42 22.99
N VAL A 31 10.23 -16.10 22.85
CA VAL A 31 11.12 -15.20 23.61
C VAL A 31 10.78 -15.23 25.10
N PHE A 32 9.51 -15.10 25.49
CA PHE A 32 9.12 -15.09 26.90
C PHE A 32 9.22 -16.47 27.56
N ALA A 33 9.04 -17.56 26.80
CA ALA A 33 9.23 -18.93 27.27
C ALA A 33 10.71 -19.27 27.45
N ASP A 34 11.59 -18.83 26.53
CA ASP A 34 13.03 -19.03 26.65
C ASP A 34 13.61 -18.32 27.88
N VAL A 35 13.19 -17.07 28.14
CA VAL A 35 13.61 -16.31 29.32
C VAL A 35 13.07 -16.91 30.62
N ARG A 36 11.92 -17.60 30.60
CA ARG A 36 11.31 -18.24 31.78
C ARG A 36 11.82 -19.66 32.04
N MET A 37 12.29 -20.37 31.03
CA MET A 37 12.62 -21.79 31.07
C MET A 37 13.99 -22.01 30.44
N ALA A 38 15.07 -21.74 31.18
CA ALA A 38 16.44 -21.98 30.72
C ALA A 38 16.74 -23.49 30.53
N GLY A 39 16.19 -24.08 29.45
CA GLY A 39 16.14 -25.52 29.17
C GLY A 39 15.91 -25.87 27.69
N ARG A 40 16.61 -25.16 26.78
CA ARG A 40 17.22 -25.56 25.49
C ARG A 40 16.54 -26.53 24.49
N ALA A 41 15.22 -26.67 24.44
CA ALA A 41 14.62 -27.42 23.32
C ALA A 41 13.34 -26.81 22.73
N LEU A 42 12.41 -26.33 23.58
CA LEU A 42 11.16 -25.73 23.09
C LEU A 42 11.31 -24.26 22.69
N GLY A 43 12.13 -23.47 23.40
CA GLY A 43 12.37 -22.06 23.08
C GLY A 43 12.93 -21.85 21.67
N ASP A 44 13.98 -22.59 21.32
CA ASP A 44 14.64 -22.51 20.00
C ASP A 44 13.69 -22.88 18.85
N CYS A 45 12.85 -23.90 19.03
CA CYS A 45 11.88 -24.32 18.02
C CYS A 45 10.75 -23.29 17.84
N LEU A 46 10.28 -22.66 18.93
CA LEU A 46 9.28 -21.59 18.89
C LEU A 46 9.83 -20.32 18.23
N ILE A 47 11.06 -19.92 18.55
CA ILE A 47 11.69 -18.73 17.95
C ILE A 47 11.90 -18.96 16.44
N TYR A 48 12.38 -20.14 16.04
CA TYR A 48 12.63 -20.45 14.63
C TYR A 48 11.32 -20.53 13.82
N SER A 49 10.28 -21.17 14.37
CA SER A 49 8.96 -21.24 13.72
C SER A 49 8.28 -19.86 13.64
N GLY A 50 8.40 -19.02 14.67
CA GLY A 50 7.93 -17.64 14.65
C GLY A 50 8.66 -16.79 13.61
N ALA A 51 9.99 -16.92 13.50
CA ALA A 51 10.80 -16.23 12.49
C ALA A 51 10.42 -16.64 11.06
N ILE A 52 10.20 -17.94 10.80
CA ILE A 52 9.69 -18.43 9.52
C ILE A 52 8.31 -17.84 9.23
N GLY A 53 7.42 -17.77 10.23
CA GLY A 53 6.09 -17.17 10.10
C GLY A 53 6.14 -15.70 9.66
N ILE A 54 6.99 -14.89 10.30
CA ILE A 54 7.18 -13.47 9.93
C ILE A 54 7.80 -13.36 8.53
N PHE A 55 8.75 -14.21 8.18
CA PHE A 55 9.36 -14.22 6.84
C PHE A 55 8.32 -14.51 5.75
N LEU A 56 7.46 -15.50 5.95
CA LEU A 56 6.37 -15.82 5.03
C LEU A 56 5.32 -14.71 4.96
N SER A 57 5.04 -14.02 6.08
CA SER A 57 4.16 -12.85 6.12
C SER A 57 4.68 -11.72 5.21
N LEU A 58 5.99 -11.42 5.25
CA LEU A 58 6.62 -10.41 4.37
C LEU A 58 6.42 -10.74 2.88
N VAL A 59 6.56 -12.01 2.51
CA VAL A 59 6.35 -12.45 1.11
C VAL A 59 4.87 -12.29 0.71
N ALA A 60 3.93 -12.67 1.59
CA ALA A 60 2.50 -12.49 1.33
C ALA A 60 2.11 -11.00 1.23
N TRP A 61 2.71 -10.14 2.07
CA TRP A 61 2.57 -8.69 2.01
C TRP A 61 3.12 -8.09 0.72
N LEU A 62 4.27 -8.58 0.24
CA LEU A 62 4.84 -8.19 -1.07
C LEU A 62 3.91 -8.57 -2.23
N PHE A 63 3.34 -9.78 -2.22
CA PHE A 63 2.36 -10.19 -3.23
C PHE A 63 1.07 -9.35 -3.16
N TRP A 64 0.61 -9.03 -1.95
CA TRP A 64 -0.51 -8.13 -1.74
C TRP A 64 -0.22 -6.73 -2.29
N PHE A 65 0.95 -6.17 -1.97
CA PHE A 65 1.39 -4.86 -2.45
C PHE A 65 1.54 -4.83 -3.97
N THR A 66 2.16 -5.82 -4.59
CA THR A 66 2.31 -5.86 -6.07
C THR A 66 0.95 -5.91 -6.78
N GLY A 67 -0.03 -6.61 -6.21
CA GLY A 67 -1.42 -6.58 -6.69
C GLY A 67 -2.17 -5.27 -6.41
N ASN A 68 -1.83 -4.55 -5.34
CA ASN A 68 -2.47 -3.30 -4.96
C ASN A 68 -1.85 -2.07 -5.68
N ILE A 69 -0.55 -2.10 -5.98
CA ILE A 69 0.19 -0.99 -6.63
C ILE A 69 -0.25 -0.78 -8.08
N GLN A 70 -0.65 -1.84 -8.80
CA GLN A 70 -1.22 -1.67 -10.15
C GLN A 70 -2.51 -0.84 -10.15
N VAL A 71 -3.31 -0.89 -9.08
CA VAL A 71 -4.56 -0.11 -8.97
C VAL A 71 -4.25 1.36 -8.75
N SER A 72 -3.23 1.68 -7.95
CA SER A 72 -2.81 3.06 -7.69
C SER A 72 -2.28 3.76 -8.94
N LEU A 73 -1.53 3.06 -9.81
CA LEU A 73 -1.03 3.63 -11.07
C LEU A 73 -2.16 3.96 -12.04
N GLU A 74 -3.15 3.08 -12.16
CA GLU A 74 -4.28 3.28 -13.07
C GLU A 74 -5.16 4.47 -12.65
N GLN A 75 -5.31 4.70 -11.35
CA GLN A 75 -6.01 5.89 -10.82
C GLN A 75 -5.18 7.16 -11.02
N LEU A 76 -3.87 7.11 -10.75
CA LEU A 76 -2.98 8.25 -10.95
C LEU A 76 -2.92 8.68 -12.43
N GLU A 77 -2.91 7.71 -13.35
CA GLU A 77 -2.91 7.96 -14.79
C GLU A 77 -4.26 8.55 -15.24
N LYS A 78 -5.39 8.03 -14.74
CA LYS A 78 -6.72 8.61 -14.99
C LYS A 78 -6.82 10.05 -14.48
N ASP A 79 -6.29 10.36 -13.31
CA ASP A 79 -6.29 11.71 -12.75
C ASP A 79 -5.35 12.65 -13.53
N ALA A 80 -4.19 12.15 -13.97
CA ALA A 80 -3.28 12.90 -14.84
C ALA A 80 -3.88 13.16 -16.22
N LEU A 81 -4.61 12.20 -16.78
CA LEU A 81 -5.35 12.34 -18.03
C LEU A 81 -6.55 13.28 -17.87
N ALA A 82 -7.31 13.20 -16.77
CA ALA A 82 -8.39 14.14 -16.47
C ALA A 82 -7.87 15.57 -16.26
N THR A 83 -6.69 15.73 -15.64
CA THR A 83 -6.00 17.00 -15.50
C THR A 83 -5.46 17.52 -16.85
N ARG A 84 -5.00 16.64 -17.75
CA ARG A 84 -4.66 17.02 -19.13
C ARG A 84 -5.89 17.42 -19.94
N GLN A 85 -6.98 16.67 -19.82
CA GLN A 85 -8.23 16.89 -20.55
C GLN A 85 -8.85 18.24 -20.16
N THR A 86 -8.87 18.56 -18.86
CA THR A 86 -9.31 19.88 -18.36
C THR A 86 -8.43 21.01 -18.88
N ARG A 87 -7.10 20.83 -18.95
CA ARG A 87 -6.21 21.80 -19.62
C ARG A 87 -6.39 21.90 -21.14
N HIS A 88 -6.96 20.88 -21.79
CA HIS A 88 -7.18 20.89 -23.23
C HIS A 88 -8.53 21.51 -23.63
N CYS A 89 -9.58 21.30 -22.83
CA CYS A 89 -10.87 21.98 -23.00
C CYS A 89 -10.83 23.43 -22.51
N HIS A 90 -9.98 23.74 -21.52
CA HIS A 90 -9.58 25.10 -21.21
C HIS A 90 -8.40 25.49 -22.11
N GLY A 91 -8.69 25.74 -23.39
CA GLY A 91 -7.75 26.41 -24.28
C GLY A 91 -7.22 27.72 -23.64
N PRO A 92 -6.16 28.33 -24.20
CA PRO A 92 -5.50 29.51 -23.64
C PRO A 92 -6.43 30.75 -23.65
N GLN A 93 -7.37 30.79 -22.73
CA GLN A 93 -8.36 31.87 -22.57
C GLN A 93 -7.83 33.00 -21.67
N THR A 94 -6.64 32.83 -21.07
CA THR A 94 -6.01 33.86 -20.22
C THR A 94 -4.92 34.66 -20.92
N LEU A 95 -4.40 34.21 -22.08
CA LEU A 95 -3.36 34.96 -22.81
C LEU A 95 -3.96 36.03 -23.74
N THR A 96 -5.16 35.80 -24.27
CA THR A 96 -5.88 36.78 -25.10
C THR A 96 -6.33 37.99 -24.27
N HIS A 97 -6.77 37.79 -23.03
CA HIS A 97 -7.30 38.89 -22.21
C HIS A 97 -6.25 39.95 -21.84
N ILE A 98 -4.98 39.56 -21.63
CA ILE A 98 -3.88 40.52 -21.38
C ILE A 98 -3.52 41.28 -22.66
N HIS A 99 -3.56 40.62 -23.82
CA HIS A 99 -3.25 41.25 -25.10
C HIS A 99 -4.32 42.27 -25.53
N TYR A 100 -5.61 41.99 -25.26
CA TYR A 100 -6.69 42.95 -25.52
C TYR A 100 -6.66 44.16 -24.58
N LEU A 101 -6.33 43.96 -23.30
CA LEU A 101 -6.23 45.06 -22.33
C LEU A 101 -5.10 46.04 -22.70
N HIS A 102 -3.99 45.52 -23.24
CA HIS A 102 -2.84 46.33 -23.65
C HIS A 102 -3.11 47.14 -24.94
N VAL A 103 -3.94 46.62 -25.85
CA VAL A 103 -4.34 47.34 -27.08
C VAL A 103 -5.39 48.42 -26.79
N PHE A 104 -6.32 48.19 -25.85
CA PHE A 104 -7.36 49.16 -25.52
C PHE A 104 -6.85 50.38 -24.73
N PHE A 105 -5.79 50.22 -23.94
CA PHE A 105 -5.21 51.33 -23.16
C PHE A 105 -4.18 52.17 -23.93
N ALA A 106 -3.83 51.78 -25.16
CA ALA A 106 -2.87 52.46 -26.02
C ALA A 106 -3.53 53.24 -27.19
N GLY A 107 -4.86 53.38 -27.18
CA GLY A 107 -5.64 54.17 -28.14
C GLY A 107 -6.05 55.53 -27.59
#